data_AF-A0A3S5B4W5-F1
#
_entry.id   AF-A0A3S5B4W5-F1
#
_cell.length_a   1.000
_cell.length_b   1.000
_cell.length_c   1.000
_cell.angle_alpha   90.00
_cell.angle_beta   90.00
_cell.angle_gamma   90.00
#
_symmetry.space_group_name_H-M   'P 1'
#
loop_
_entity.id
_entity.type
_entity.pdbx_description
1 polymer ?
#
loop_
_entity_poly.entity_id
_entity_poly.type
_entity_poly.pdbx_seq_one_letter_code
_entity_poly.pdbx_strand_id
1 'polypeptide(L)' 'MLSESYHPHLRYGAAMATGIACAGTAMKEAISLLESLLDGTVHFVRQGALISMAMLLMQQNAITCPKARWFTLT' A
#
# COMPACT_ATOMS: atom_id res chain seq x y z
N MET A 1 1.80 12.92 -8.12
CA MET A 1 2.00 13.45 -6.75
C MET A 1 2.94 12.52 -5.97
N LEU A 2 4.20 12.88 -5.71
CA LEU A 2 5.25 12.15 -4.93
C LEU A 2 5.56 10.67 -5.29
N SER A 3 4.58 9.83 -5.64
CA SER A 3 4.74 8.45 -6.13
C SER A 3 5.32 8.36 -7.56
N GLU A 4 5.46 9.49 -8.25
CA GLU A 4 6.16 9.64 -9.54
C GLU A 4 7.56 10.27 -9.38
N SER A 5 7.99 10.54 -8.15
CA SER A 5 9.31 11.09 -7.92
C SER A 5 10.39 10.08 -8.33
N TYR A 6 11.42 10.57 -9.03
CA TYR A 6 12.55 9.74 -9.50
C TYR A 6 13.34 9.08 -8.34
N HIS A 7 13.21 9.58 -7.11
CA HIS A 7 13.92 9.04 -5.95
C HIS A 7 13.12 7.94 -5.23
N PRO A 8 13.65 6.70 -5.17
CA PRO A 8 12.93 5.58 -4.58
C PRO A 8 12.70 5.72 -3.06
N HIS A 9 13.56 6.43 -2.32
CA HIS A 9 13.35 6.73 -0.90
C HIS A 9 12.12 7.60 -0.64
N LEU A 10 11.84 8.57 -1.52
CA LEU A 10 10.69 9.45 -1.38
C LEU A 10 9.38 8.69 -1.67
N ARG A 11 9.40 7.78 -2.65
CA ARG A 11 8.29 6.86 -2.93
C ARG A 11 8.01 5.93 -1.75
N TYR A 12 9.04 5.39 -1.11
CA TYR A 12 8.90 4.58 0.10
C TYR A 12 8.30 5.38 1.25
N GLY A 13 8.81 6.58 1.52
CA GLY A 13 8.28 7.46 2.56
C GLY A 13 6.83 7.85 2.32
N ALA A 14 6.46 8.16 1.08
CA ALA A 14 5.08 8.43 0.69
C ALA A 14 4.18 7.20 0.90
N ALA A 15 4.63 6.01 0.47
CA ALA A 15 3.89 4.76 0.68
C ALA A 15 3.61 4.51 2.16
N MET A 16 4.63 4.69 3.01
CA MET A 16 4.52 4.49 4.46
C MET A 16 3.61 5.52 5.13
N ALA A 17 3.71 6.80 4.74
CA ALA A 17 2.82 7.85 5.21
C ALA A 17 1.35 7.56 4.85
N THR A 18 1.07 7.10 3.63
CA THR A 18 -0.29 6.71 3.22
C THR A 18 -0.80 5.51 4.02
N GLY A 19 0.05 4.52 4.28
CA GLY A 19 -0.30 3.35 5.10
C GLY A 19 -0.71 3.73 6.52
N ILE A 20 0.01 4.65 7.17
CA ILE A 20 -0.29 5.13 8.52
C ILE A 20 -1.52 6.04 8.51
N ALA A 21 -1.59 7.00 7.59
CA ALA A 21 -2.69 7.97 7.53
C ALA A 21 -4.04 7.31 7.22
N CYS A 22 -4.04 6.24 6.43
CA CYS A 22 -5.26 5.54 6.00
C CYS A 22 -5.43 4.17 6.66
N ALA A 23 -4.73 3.89 7.77
CA ALA A 23 -4.79 2.60 8.46
C ALA A 23 -6.25 2.22 8.81
N GLY A 24 -6.67 1.00 8.45
CA GLY A 24 -8.01 0.48 8.73
C GLY A 24 -9.18 1.10 7.95
N THR A 25 -8.95 2.04 7.02
CA THR A 25 -10.04 2.70 6.26
C THR A 25 -10.42 1.98 4.96
N ALA A 26 -9.57 1.11 4.41
CA ALA A 26 -9.75 0.48 3.09
C ALA A 26 -10.03 1.47 1.92
N MET A 27 -9.43 2.67 1.95
CA MET A 27 -9.65 3.67 0.90
C MET A 27 -9.14 3.19 -0.47
N LYS A 28 -10.03 3.15 -1.47
CA LYS A 28 -9.72 2.63 -2.82
C LYS A 28 -8.63 3.41 -3.55
N GLU A 29 -8.57 4.73 -3.40
CA GLU A 29 -7.51 5.55 -4.00
C GLU A 29 -6.13 5.19 -3.47
N ALA A 30 -6.00 5.01 -2.16
CA ALA A 30 -4.75 4.63 -1.53
C ALA A 30 -4.30 3.21 -1.93
N ILE A 31 -5.25 2.28 -2.10
CA ILE A 31 -5.00 0.92 -2.63
C ILE A 31 -4.43 0.99 -4.06
N SER A 32 -5.07 1.76 -4.96
CA SER A 32 -4.58 1.91 -6.34
C SER A 32 -3.18 2.55 -6.39
N LEU A 33 -2.90 3.48 -5.47
CA LEU A 33 -1.59 4.12 -5.37
C LEU A 33 -0.52 3.12 -4.90
N LEU A 34 -0.84 2.30 -3.90
CA LEU A 34 0.05 1.22 -3.41
C LEU A 34 0.29 0.13 -4.47
N GLU A 35 -0.73 -0.23 -5.27
CA GLU A 35 -0.57 -1.15 -6.40
C GLU A 35 0.42 -0.61 -7.44
N SER A 36 0.36 0.68 -7.78
CA SER A 36 1.34 1.28 -8.70
C SER A 36 2.79 1.25 -8.18
N LEU A 37 2.98 1.16 -6.86
CA LEU A 37 4.29 1.03 -6.22
C LEU A 37 4.77 -0.43 -6.18
N LEU A 38 3.87 -1.40 -6.23
CA LEU A 38 4.18 -2.84 -6.29
C LEU A 38 4.72 -3.26 -7.66
N ASP A 39 4.35 -2.57 -8.73
CA ASP A 39 4.90 -2.74 -10.08
C ASP A 39 6.30 -2.11 -10.27
N GLY A 40 6.79 -1.39 -9.25
CA GLY A 40 8.12 -0.77 -9.29
C GLY A 40 9.27 -1.78 -9.35
N THR A 41 10.41 -1.37 -9.93
CA THR A 41 11.63 -2.18 -10.03
C THR A 41 12.42 -2.29 -8.71
N VAL A 42 12.15 -1.42 -7.73
CA VAL A 42 12.94 -1.29 -6.51
C VAL A 42 12.33 -2.07 -5.35
N HIS A 43 13.03 -3.10 -4.88
CA HIS A 43 12.53 -4.06 -3.90
C HIS A 43 12.11 -3.43 -2.55
N PHE A 44 12.87 -2.48 -2.01
CA PHE A 44 12.53 -1.88 -0.71
C PHE A 44 11.25 -1.01 -0.78
N VAL A 45 10.99 -0.38 -1.93
CA VAL A 45 9.76 0.39 -2.17
C VAL A 45 8.56 -0.56 -2.19
N ARG A 46 8.70 -1.72 -2.85
CA ARG A 46 7.67 -2.77 -2.86
C ARG A 46 7.41 -3.31 -1.46
N GLN A 47 8.46 -3.57 -0.69
CA GLN A 47 8.33 -4.01 0.70
C GLN A 47 7.57 -2.98 1.56
N GLY A 48 7.90 -1.69 1.42
CA GLY A 48 7.17 -0.61 2.07
C GLY A 48 5.70 -0.54 1.66
N ALA A 49 5.42 -0.69 0.37
CA ALA A 49 4.05 -0.73 -0.15
C ALA A 49 3.25 -1.91 0.43
N LEU A 50 3.86 -3.10 0.56
CA LEU A 50 3.21 -4.27 1.19
C LEU A 50 2.89 -4.02 2.66
N ILE A 51 3.82 -3.44 3.44
CA ILE A 51 3.60 -3.09 4.85
C ILE A 51 2.45 -2.08 4.97
N SER A 52 2.48 -1.02 4.18
CA SER A 52 1.42 -0.02 4.14
C SER A 52 0.07 -0.62 3.77
N MET A 53 0.04 -1.55 2.81
CA MET A 53 -1.17 -2.23 2.40
C MET A 53 -1.75 -3.09 3.53
N ALA A 54 -0.90 -3.78 4.31
CA ALA A 54 -1.32 -4.51 5.50
C ALA A 54 -1.93 -3.59 6.57
N MET A 55 -1.37 -2.39 6.78
CA MET A 55 -1.93 -1.40 7.70
C MET A 55 -3.27 -0.86 7.21
N LEU A 56 -3.40 -0.63 5.90
CA LEU A 56 -4.61 -0.10 5.28
C LEU A 56 -5.79 -1.11 5.32
N LEU A 57 -5.47 -2.39 5.17
CA LEU A 57 -6.41 -3.52 5.23
C LEU A 57 -6.56 -4.10 6.64
N MET A 58 -5.98 -3.47 7.67
CA MET A 58 -6.08 -3.95 9.05
C MET A 58 -7.56 -3.97 9.48
N GLN A 59 -8.00 -5.11 10.02
CA GLN A 59 -9.39 -5.36 10.44
C GLN A 59 -10.45 -5.29 9.32
N GLN A 60 -10.04 -5.36 8.05
CA GLN A 60 -10.97 -5.37 6.92
C GLN A 60 -11.38 -6.80 6.56
N ASN A 61 -12.69 -7.02 6.43
CA ASN A 61 -13.24 -8.33 6.12
C ASN A 61 -13.22 -8.59 4.61
N ALA A 62 -13.09 -9.87 4.22
CA ALA A 62 -13.13 -10.31 2.82
C ALA A 62 -14.45 -9.97 2.07
N ILE A 63 -15.47 -9.54 2.81
CA ILE A 63 -16.79 -9.14 2.30
C ILE A 63 -16.77 -7.66 1.86
N THR A 64 -16.15 -6.77 2.65
CA THR A 64 -16.03 -5.33 2.33
C THR A 64 -14.90 -5.07 1.34
N CYS A 65 -13.81 -5.85 1.40
CA CYS A 65 -12.71 -5.75 0.47
C CYS A 65 -12.16 -7.15 0.13
N PRO A 66 -12.50 -7.73 -1.04
CA PRO A 66 -11.99 -9.07 -1.41
C PRO A 66 -10.46 -9.12 -1.54
N LYS A 67 -9.80 -7.97 -1.72
CA LYS A 67 -8.33 -7.84 -1.73
C LYS A 67 -7.68 -8.11 -0.36
N ALA A 68 -8.41 -7.98 0.75
CA ALA A 68 -7.89 -8.34 2.07
C ALA A 68 -7.55 -9.84 2.13
N ARG A 69 -8.35 -10.68 1.45
CA ARG A 69 -8.16 -12.13 1.42
C ARG A 69 -6.87 -12.55 0.72
N TRP A 70 -6.48 -11.81 -0.33
CA TRP A 70 -5.22 -12.02 -1.04
C TRP A 70 -4.01 -11.79 -0.12
N PHE A 71 -4.06 -10.74 0.73
CA PHE A 71 -2.96 -10.42 1.65
C PHE A 71 -2.87 -11.33 2.88
N THR A 72 -3.94 -12.00 3.28
CA THR A 72 -3.92 -12.90 4.46
C THR A 72 -3.60 -14.36 4.11
N LEU A 73 -3.66 -14.75 2.83
CA LEU A 73 -3.47 -16.13 2.38
C LEU A 73 -2.11 -16.42 1.72
N THR A 74 -1.31 -15.38 1.46
CA THR A 74 0.13 -15.49 1.10
C THR A 74 0.99 -15.48 2.35
#